data_AF-A0A183PPJ7-F1
#
_entry.id   AF-A0A183PPJ7-F1
#
_cell.length_a   1.000
_cell.length_b   1.000
_cell.length_c   1.000
_cell.angle_alpha   90.00
_cell.angle_beta   90.00
_cell.angle_gamma   90.00
#
_symmetry.space_group_name_H-M   'P 1'
#
loop_
_entity.id
_entity.type
_entity.pdbx_description
1 polymer ?
#
loop_
_entity_poly.entity_id
_entity_poly.type
_entity_poly.pdbx_seq_one_letter_code
_entity_poly.pdbx_strand_id
1 'polypeptide(L)'
;MLLRHKVHRLPVIDPISGNPLHILTHKRVLKYLHIHLSELPYPSFMSKKLSDVNVGSMTNVCVVNQNCPVHKALQYFIEYGVSALPVVDQDGQLIDIYAKFDV
;
A
#
# COMPACT_ATOMS: atom_id res chain seq x y z
N MET A 1 -7.50 3.53 12.93
CA MET A 1 -8.11 2.21 12.62
C MET A 1 -7.35 1.46 11.54
N LEU A 2 -7.28 1.94 10.28
CA LEU A 2 -6.56 1.27 9.18
C LEU A 2 -5.11 0.88 9.54
N LEU A 3 -4.31 1.83 10.03
CA LEU A 3 -2.92 1.58 10.44
C LEU A 3 -2.81 0.68 11.68
N ARG A 4 -3.58 0.98 12.73
CA ARG A 4 -3.56 0.24 14.00
C ARG A 4 -3.88 -1.24 13.82
N HIS A 5 -4.88 -1.55 13.00
CA HIS A 5 -5.32 -2.93 12.76
C HIS A 5 -4.69 -3.57 11.52
N LYS A 6 -3.79 -2.87 10.81
CA LYS A 6 -3.12 -3.34 9.59
C LYS A 6 -4.10 -3.86 8.53
N VAL A 7 -5.22 -3.17 8.33
CA VAL A 7 -6.26 -3.53 7.34
C VAL A 7 -6.31 -2.51 6.22
N HIS A 8 -6.54 -2.98 4.99
CA HIS A 8 -6.64 -2.11 3.81
C HIS A 8 -8.05 -1.56 3.56
N ARG A 9 -9.07 -2.20 4.16
CA ARG A 9 -10.49 -1.91 3.96
C ARG A 9 -11.14 -1.79 5.34
N LEU A 10 -11.77 -0.66 5.60
CA LEU A 10 -12.53 -0.41 6.82
C LEU A 10 -13.98 -0.11 6.44
N PRO A 11 -14.95 -0.96 6.81
CA PRO A 11 -16.35 -0.67 6.55
C PRO A 11 -16.81 0.50 7.42
N VAL A 12 -17.57 1.41 6.82
CA VAL A 12 -18.26 2.51 7.48
C VAL A 12 -19.72 2.09 7.59
N ILE A 13 -20.22 1.98 8.82
CA ILE A 13 -21.56 1.49 9.14
C ILE A 13 -22.37 2.65 9.73
N ASP A 14 -23.63 2.76 9.34
CA ASP A 14 -24.57 3.67 10.00
C ASP A 14 -24.92 3.14 11.40
N PRO A 15 -24.65 3.90 12.48
CA PRO A 15 -24.91 3.44 13.84
C PRO A 15 -26.40 3.24 14.16
N ILE A 16 -27.32 3.86 13.40
CA ILE A 16 -28.76 3.77 13.67
C ILE A 16 -29.36 2.56 12.97
N SER A 17 -29.20 2.44 11.65
CA SER A 17 -29.78 1.34 10.88
C SER A 17 -28.91 0.07 10.84
N GLY A 18 -27.62 0.18 11.16
CA GLY A 18 -26.66 -0.92 11.02
C GLY A 18 -26.23 -1.19 9.59
N ASN A 19 -26.67 -0.39 8.61
CA ASN A 19 -26.37 -0.61 7.20
C ASN A 19 -24.94 -0.21 6.83
N PRO A 20 -24.27 -0.96 5.93
CA PRO A 20 -22.98 -0.55 5.40
C PRO A 20 -23.15 0.62 4.43
N LEU A 21 -22.52 1.75 4.76
CA LEU A 21 -22.53 2.95 3.94
C LEU A 21 -21.43 2.94 2.89
N HIS A 22 -20.21 2.56 3.27
CA HIS A 22 -19.06 2.61 2.38
C HIS A 22 -17.87 1.77 2.86
N ILE A 23 -16.89 1.53 1.98
CA ILE A 23 -15.58 0.95 2.34
C ILE A 23 -14.50 2.02 2.23
N LEU A 24 -13.92 2.38 3.37
CA LEU A 24 -12.79 3.29 3.44
C LEU A 24 -11.48 2.53 3.16
N THR A 25 -10.63 3.11 2.31
CA THR A 25 -9.31 2.57 1.97
C THR A 25 -8.25 3.66 2.07
N HIS A 26 -6.98 3.27 2.21
CA HIS A 26 -5.84 4.19 2.21
C HIS A 26 -5.83 5.09 0.96
N LYS A 27 -6.07 4.52 -0.23
CA LYS A 27 -6.14 5.26 -1.50
C LYS A 27 -7.20 6.36 -1.48
N ARG A 28 -8.37 6.10 -0.89
CA ARG A 28 -9.45 7.09 -0.83
C ARG A 28 -9.15 8.23 0.13
N VAL A 29 -8.57 7.91 1.29
CA VAL A 29 -8.13 8.93 2.26
C VAL A 29 -7.08 9.84 1.61
N LEU A 30 -6.05 9.25 0.98
CA LEU A 30 -5.02 10.03 0.28
C LEU A 30 -5.58 10.88 -0.86
N LYS A 31 -6.49 10.33 -1.67
CA LYS A 31 -7.16 11.09 -2.74
C LYS A 31 -7.95 12.27 -2.18
N TYR A 32 -8.67 12.09 -1.08
CA TYR A 32 -9.41 13.16 -0.43
C TYR A 32 -8.48 14.27 0.07
N LEU A 33 -7.39 13.91 0.75
CA LEU A 33 -6.40 14.87 1.24
C LEU A 33 -5.74 15.65 0.09
N HIS A 34 -5.43 14.97 -1.03
CA HIS A 34 -4.84 15.61 -2.20
C HIS A 34 -5.78 16.64 -2.85
N ILE A 35 -7.07 16.32 -2.96
CA ILE A 35 -8.08 17.22 -3.55
C ILE A 35 -8.24 18.49 -2.71
N HIS A 36 -8.19 18.39 -1.37
CA HIS A 36 -8.38 19.52 -0.46
C HIS A 36 -7.05 20.10 0.04
N LEU A 37 -5.93 19.82 -0.64
CA LEU A 37 -4.61 20.17 -0.13
C LEU A 37 -4.42 21.68 0.05
N SER A 38 -5.06 22.51 -0.77
CA SER A 38 -5.05 23.98 -0.66
C SER A 38 -5.71 24.52 0.61
N GLU A 39 -6.61 23.75 1.22
CA GLU A 39 -7.32 24.11 2.45
C GLU A 39 -6.59 23.60 3.71
N LEU A 40 -5.55 22.79 3.54
CA LEU A 40 -4.78 22.19 4.63
C LEU A 40 -3.48 22.95 4.88
N PRO A 41 -3.00 23.01 6.13
CA PRO A 41 -1.69 23.57 6.42
C PRO A 41 -0.61 22.73 5.72
N TYR A 42 0.36 23.39 5.08
CA TYR A 42 1.46 22.74 4.38
C TYR A 42 2.65 22.49 5.32
N PRO A 43 2.88 21.26 5.81
CA PRO A 43 3.94 20.99 6.76
C PRO A 43 5.31 21.05 6.08
N SER A 44 6.34 21.45 6.83
CA SER A 44 7.71 21.59 6.32
C SER A 44 8.34 20.30 5.79
N PHE A 45 7.82 19.12 6.17
CA PHE A 45 8.32 17.86 5.64
C PHE A 45 7.89 17.61 4.19
N MET A 46 6.83 18.26 3.70
CA MET A 46 6.35 18.06 2.32
C MET A 46 7.29 18.67 1.26
N SER A 47 8.24 19.52 1.66
CA SER A 47 9.28 20.06 0.77
C SER A 47 10.60 19.29 0.85
N LYS A 48 10.69 18.22 1.65
CA LYS A 48 11.90 17.40 1.79
C LYS A 48 11.95 16.31 0.72
N LYS A 49 13.15 15.83 0.38
CA LYS A 49 13.30 14.65 -0.48
C LYS A 49 12.83 13.40 0.24
N LEU A 50 12.41 12.39 -0.51
CA LEU A 50 12.02 11.10 0.07
C LEU A 50 13.18 10.45 0.85
N SER A 51 14.43 10.63 0.40
CA SER A 51 15.63 10.17 1.11
C SER A 51 15.82 10.78 2.48
N ASP A 52 15.29 12.00 2.68
CA ASP A 52 15.51 12.79 3.90
C ASP A 52 14.38 12.57 4.92
N VAL A 53 13.39 11.76 4.57
CA VAL A 53 12.25 11.38 5.41
C VAL A 53 12.22 9.86 5.55
N ASN A 54 11.97 9.37 6.77
CA ASN A 54 11.93 7.94 7.04
C ASN A 54 10.57 7.32 6.64
N VAL A 55 10.23 7.41 5.36
CA VAL A 55 8.96 6.94 4.79
C VAL A 55 9.21 5.76 3.86
N GLY A 56 8.59 4.62 4.19
CA GLY A 56 8.71 3.38 3.43
C GLY A 56 9.64 2.36 4.10
N SER A 57 9.76 1.18 3.47
CA SER A 57 10.64 0.11 3.92
C SER A 57 11.78 -0.02 2.91
N MET A 58 12.99 0.39 3.31
CA MET A 58 14.17 0.43 2.43
C MET A 58 15.06 -0.81 2.58
N THR A 59 14.77 -1.67 3.57
CA THR A 59 15.50 -2.91 3.83
C THR A 59 14.54 -4.09 3.82
N ASN A 60 15.06 -5.28 3.52
CA ASN A 60 14.29 -6.54 3.48
C ASN A 60 13.07 -6.48 2.55
N VAL A 61 13.20 -5.80 1.41
CA VAL A 61 12.15 -5.77 0.39
C VAL A 61 12.07 -7.15 -0.24
N CYS A 62 10.92 -7.82 -0.06
CA CYS A 62 10.66 -9.11 -0.69
C CYS A 62 10.44 -8.91 -2.19
N VAL A 63 11.31 -9.50 -3.01
CA VAL A 63 11.26 -9.44 -4.48
C VAL A 63 11.17 -10.85 -5.07
N VAL A 64 10.67 -10.95 -6.30
CA VAL A 64 10.59 -12.21 -7.05
C VAL A 64 11.25 -12.07 -8.42
N ASN A 65 11.79 -13.17 -8.96
CA ASN A 65 12.26 -13.18 -10.35
C ASN A 65 11.08 -13.37 -11.31
N GLN A 66 11.20 -12.92 -12.57
CA GLN A 66 10.19 -13.14 -13.63
C GLN A 66 9.78 -14.61 -13.82
N ASN A 67 10.66 -15.56 -13.52
CA ASN A 67 10.39 -17.00 -13.63
C ASN A 67 9.74 -17.58 -12.36
N CYS A 68 9.43 -16.76 -11.35
CA CYS A 68 8.82 -17.20 -10.10
C CYS A 68 7.41 -17.75 -10.37
N PRO A 69 7.12 -19.02 -9.99
CA PRO A 69 5.78 -19.56 -10.12
C PRO A 69 4.76 -18.78 -9.30
N VAL A 70 3.56 -18.57 -9.86
CA VAL A 70 2.48 -17.81 -9.20
C VAL A 70 2.16 -18.33 -7.80
N HIS A 71 2.13 -19.65 -7.59
CA HIS A 71 1.84 -20.23 -6.27
C HIS A 71 2.87 -19.82 -5.20
N LYS A 72 4.15 -19.64 -5.57
CA LYS A 72 5.18 -19.13 -4.65
C LYS A 72 4.97 -17.65 -4.34
N ALA A 73 4.62 -16.84 -5.34
CA ALA A 73 4.26 -15.44 -5.12
C ALA A 73 3.06 -15.30 -4.16
N LEU A 74 2.04 -16.15 -4.31
CA LEU A 74 0.90 -16.21 -3.38
C LEU A 74 1.32 -16.59 -1.95
N GLN A 75 2.26 -17.52 -1.81
CA GLN A 75 2.80 -17.87 -0.49
C GLN A 75 3.52 -16.68 0.15
N TYR A 76 4.33 -15.94 -0.60
CA TYR A 76 5.02 -14.74 -0.11
C TYR A 76 4.07 -13.63 0.34
N PHE A 77 2.93 -13.46 -0.33
CA PHE A 77 1.88 -12.53 0.10
C PHE A 77 1.32 -12.84 1.49
N ILE A 78 1.28 -14.11 1.86
CA ILE A 78 0.79 -14.58 3.17
C ILE A 78 1.91 -14.47 4.19
N GLU A 79 3.09 -15.01 3.86
CA GLU A 79 4.25 -15.10 4.76
C GLU A 79 4.77 -13.72 5.17
N TYR A 80 4.95 -12.81 4.22
CA TYR A 80 5.48 -11.48 4.49
C TYR A 80 4.40 -10.42 4.71
N GLY A 81 3.12 -10.77 4.52
CA GLY A 81 2.00 -9.84 4.70
C GLY A 81 2.05 -8.62 3.75
N VAL A 82 2.77 -8.70 2.63
CA VAL A 82 2.95 -7.59 1.68
C VAL A 82 1.78 -7.48 0.71
N SER A 83 1.54 -6.28 0.17
CA SER A 83 0.45 -6.02 -0.79
C SER A 83 0.85 -6.27 -2.24
N ALA A 84 2.14 -6.22 -2.53
CA ALA A 84 2.71 -6.41 -3.85
C ALA A 84 4.16 -6.92 -3.72
N LEU A 85 4.63 -7.59 -4.76
CA LEU A 85 5.97 -8.12 -4.93
C LEU A 85 6.59 -7.47 -6.17
N PRO A 86 7.69 -6.72 -6.03
CA PRO A 86 8.46 -6.26 -7.17
C PRO A 86 9.06 -7.48 -7.91
N VAL A 87 8.93 -7.47 -9.23
CA VAL A 87 9.51 -8.49 -10.12
C VAL A 87 10.80 -7.94 -10.68
N VAL A 88 11.90 -8.69 -10.49
CA VAL A 88 13.24 -8.29 -10.91
C VAL A 88 13.82 -9.25 -11.95
N ASP A 89 14.74 -8.74 -12.77
CA ASP A 89 15.53 -9.53 -13.70
C ASP A 89 16.71 -10.25 -13.03
N GLN A 90 17.67 -10.74 -13.83
CA GLN A 90 18.87 -11.43 -13.33
C GLN A 90 19.89 -10.49 -12.69
N ASP A 91 19.91 -9.23 -13.10
CA ASP A 91 20.79 -8.17 -12.57
C ASP A 91 20.17 -7.46 -11.36
N GLY A 92 18.98 -7.89 -10.93
CA GLY A 92 18.24 -7.32 -9.82
C GLY A 92 17.53 -6.01 -10.15
N GLN A 93 17.41 -5.66 -11.44
CA GLN A 93 16.68 -4.47 -11.87
C GLN A 93 15.18 -4.74 -11.86
N LEU A 94 14.42 -3.74 -11.41
CA LEU A 94 12.97 -3.80 -11.39
C LEU A 94 12.42 -3.78 -12.83
N ILE A 95 11.64 -4.80 -13.17
CA ILE A 95 11.01 -4.94 -14.49
C ILE A 95 9.49 -4.91 -14.43
N ASP A 96 8.88 -5.36 -13.32
CA ASP A 96 7.43 -5.33 -13.14
C ASP A 96 7.03 -5.35 -11.66
N ILE A 97 5.72 -5.32 -11.38
CA ILE A 97 5.15 -5.47 -10.05
C ILE A 97 3.97 -6.44 -10.10
N TYR A 98 3.97 -7.43 -9.20
CA TYR A 98 2.86 -8.34 -9.02
C TYR A 98 2.12 -8.01 -7.73
N ALA A 99 0.87 -7.53 -7.82
CA ALA A 99 0.08 -7.12 -6.66
C ALA A 99 -0.98 -8.16 -6.28
N LYS A 100 -1.39 -8.15 -5.00
CA LYS A 100 -2.55 -8.95 -4.52
C LYS A 100 -3.85 -8.68 -5.29
N PHE A 101 -3.94 -7.56 -5.99
CA PHE A 101 -5.10 -7.18 -6.80
C PHE A 101 -5.10 -7.82 -8.19
N ASP A 102 -3.94 -8.29 -8.68
CA ASP A 102 -3.82 -8.92 -10.01
C ASP A 102 -4.24 -10.40 -10.00
N VAL A 103 -4.58 -10.92 -8.81
CA VAL A 103 -5.04 -12.29 -8.53
C VAL A 103 -6.56 -12.34 -8.48
#